data_AF-A0A552G1E4-F1
#
_entry.id   AF-A0A552G1E4-F1
#
_cell.length_a   1.000
_cell.length_b   1.000
_cell.length_c   1.000
_cell.angle_alpha   90.00
_cell.angle_beta   90.00
_cell.angle_gamma   90.00
#
_symmetry.space_group_name_H-M   'P 1'
#
loop_
_entity.id
_entity.type
_entity.pdbx_description
1 polymer ?
#
loop_
_entity_poly.entity_id
_entity_poly.type
_entity_poly.pdbx_seq_one_letter_code
_entity_poly.pdbx_strand_id
1 'polypeptide(L)'
;MVNLEQRGIIKAAIGSDAEKLVYYYCLEDRKHFPSNFEPVNEFKLINYRDKKEIILTQTELSALITIRLADHLEQLPYNRDYRHQEVYLKAKPFLTQKAYADFLMAYGRKI
;
A
#
# COMPACT_ATOMS: atom_id res chain seq x y z
N MET A 1 -21.63 -6.34 11.12
CA MET A 1 -20.77 -7.48 11.51
C MET A 1 -20.60 -8.37 10.30
N VAL A 2 -19.37 -8.61 9.86
CA VAL A 2 -19.09 -9.53 8.74
C VAL A 2 -19.14 -10.96 9.29
N ASN A 3 -20.02 -11.81 8.75
CA ASN A 3 -20.14 -13.22 9.14
C ASN A 3 -18.94 -14.01 8.57
N LEU A 4 -18.21 -14.73 9.43
CA LEU A 4 -17.06 -15.57 9.03
C LEU A 4 -17.46 -16.68 8.05
N GLU A 5 -18.72 -17.08 7.98
CA GLU A 5 -19.23 -18.08 7.02
C GLU A 5 -19.21 -17.57 5.58
N GLN A 6 -19.22 -16.25 5.37
CA GLN A 6 -19.20 -15.63 4.03
C GLN A 6 -17.78 -15.49 3.46
N ARG A 7 -16.75 -15.97 4.16
CA ARG A 7 -15.35 -15.77 3.77
C ARG A 7 -15.04 -16.27 2.36
N GLY A 8 -15.61 -17.40 1.95
CA GLY A 8 -15.45 -17.94 0.60
C GLY A 8 -16.06 -17.05 -0.48
N ILE A 9 -17.24 -16.48 -0.21
CA ILE A 9 -17.95 -15.55 -1.11
C ILE A 9 -17.19 -14.24 -1.21
N ILE A 10 -16.75 -13.71 -0.07
CA ILE A 10 -15.94 -12.49 -0.01
C ILE A 10 -14.65 -12.72 -0.78
N LYS A 11 -13.91 -13.81 -0.52
CA LYS A 11 -12.67 -14.16 -1.23
C LYS A 11 -12.86 -14.30 -2.74
N ALA A 12 -13.98 -14.85 -3.19
CA ALA A 12 -14.29 -14.91 -4.63
C ALA A 12 -14.53 -13.50 -5.23
N ALA A 13 -15.11 -12.58 -4.47
CA ALA A 13 -15.39 -11.22 -4.91
C ALA A 13 -14.16 -10.29 -4.85
N ILE A 14 -13.30 -10.41 -3.83
CA ILE A 14 -12.13 -9.53 -3.63
C ILE A 14 -10.81 -10.13 -4.13
N GLY A 15 -10.81 -11.43 -4.45
CA GLY A 15 -9.64 -12.17 -4.89
C GLY A 15 -8.90 -12.89 -3.75
N SER A 16 -8.19 -13.97 -4.10
CA SER A 16 -7.43 -14.80 -3.15
C SER A 16 -6.35 -14.04 -2.39
N ASP A 17 -5.80 -13.01 -3.02
CA ASP A 17 -4.62 -12.29 -2.53
C ASP A 17 -5.00 -11.12 -1.62
N ALA A 18 -6.27 -10.71 -1.63
CA ALA A 18 -6.74 -9.58 -0.84
C ALA A 18 -6.61 -9.83 0.67
N GLU A 19 -6.94 -11.04 1.17
CA GLU A 19 -6.77 -11.37 2.59
C GLU A 19 -5.29 -11.27 3.01
N LYS A 20 -4.38 -11.74 2.15
CA LYS A 20 -2.94 -11.69 2.37
C LYS A 20 -2.43 -10.24 2.37
N LEU A 21 -2.83 -9.43 1.40
CA LEU A 21 -2.44 -8.03 1.29
C LEU A 21 -2.96 -7.19 2.45
N VAL A 22 -4.20 -7.42 2.90
CA VAL A 22 -4.76 -6.78 4.10
C VAL A 22 -3.95 -7.16 5.33
N TYR A 23 -3.64 -8.46 5.50
CA TYR A 23 -2.81 -8.93 6.60
C TYR A 23 -1.43 -8.27 6.61
N TYR A 24 -0.76 -8.19 5.45
CA TYR A 24 0.53 -7.51 5.29
C TYR A 24 0.43 -6.02 5.62
N TYR A 25 -0.54 -5.31 5.05
CA TYR A 25 -0.78 -3.90 5.32
C TYR A 25 -1.01 -3.62 6.81
N CYS A 26 -1.72 -4.50 7.51
CA CYS A 26 -1.95 -4.37 8.95
C CYS A 26 -0.72 -4.65 9.82
N LEU A 27 0.24 -5.47 9.35
CA LEU A 27 1.44 -5.86 10.11
C LEU A 27 2.69 -5.06 9.77
N GLU A 28 2.65 -4.23 8.74
CA GLU A 28 3.83 -3.50 8.29
C GLU A 28 4.39 -2.55 9.37
N ASP A 29 5.71 -2.48 9.44
CA ASP A 29 6.40 -1.36 10.07
C ASP A 29 6.42 -0.16 9.11
N ARG A 30 5.49 0.76 9.32
CA ARG A 30 5.28 1.95 8.48
C ARG A 30 6.51 2.84 8.33
N LYS A 31 7.44 2.84 9.30
CA LYS A 31 8.65 3.65 9.24
C LYS A 31 9.66 3.08 8.26
N HIS A 32 9.72 1.76 8.15
CA HIS A 32 10.68 1.06 7.30
C HIS A 32 10.15 0.81 5.90
N PHE A 33 8.83 0.76 5.71
CA PHE A 33 8.23 0.49 4.39
C PHE A 33 8.79 1.33 3.23
N PRO A 34 9.03 2.66 3.37
CA PRO A 34 9.59 3.48 2.29
C PRO A 34 11.00 3.08 1.83
N SER A 35 11.77 2.31 2.61
CA SER A 35 13.11 1.86 2.19
C SER A 35 13.06 0.94 0.96
N ASN A 36 11.91 0.34 0.68
CA ASN A 36 11.70 -0.48 -0.52
C ASN A 36 11.70 0.33 -1.83
N PHE A 37 11.69 1.67 -1.75
CA PHE A 37 11.70 2.52 -2.95
C PHE A 37 13.11 2.89 -3.42
N GLU A 38 14.12 2.60 -2.60
CA GLU A 38 15.52 2.78 -2.95
C GLU A 38 16.03 1.54 -3.72
N PRO A 39 17.19 1.61 -4.41
CA PRO A 39 17.76 0.45 -5.09
C PRO A 39 18.10 -0.65 -4.08
N VAL A 40 17.31 -1.74 -4.11
CA VAL A 40 17.46 -2.89 -3.22
C VAL A 40 17.48 -4.19 -4.02
N ASN A 41 18.13 -5.20 -3.47
CA ASN A 41 18.18 -6.53 -4.08
C ASN A 41 16.86 -7.31 -3.90
N GLU A 42 16.11 -6.99 -2.84
CA GLU A 42 14.89 -7.69 -2.48
C GLU A 42 13.93 -6.73 -1.74
N PHE A 43 12.64 -6.84 -2.05
CA PHE A 43 11.60 -6.09 -1.36
C PHE A 43 11.15 -6.85 -0.13
N LYS A 44 10.98 -6.13 0.98
CA LYS A 44 10.60 -6.75 2.24
C LYS A 44 9.65 -5.90 3.07
N LEU A 45 8.78 -6.61 3.78
CA LEU A 45 7.94 -6.07 4.82
C LEU A 45 8.48 -6.51 6.17
N ILE A 46 8.72 -5.56 7.06
CA ILE A 46 9.09 -5.86 8.45
C ILE A 46 7.79 -5.92 9.26
N ASN A 47 7.53 -7.04 9.91
CA ASN A 47 6.42 -7.16 10.83
C ASN A 47 6.69 -6.32 12.09
N TYR A 48 5.86 -5.32 12.39
CA TYR A 48 6.11 -4.44 13.54
C TYR A 48 6.04 -5.18 14.88
N ARG A 49 5.33 -6.30 14.97
CA ARG A 49 5.09 -7.05 16.21
C ARG A 49 6.28 -7.91 16.63
N ASP A 50 6.85 -8.67 15.70
CA ASP A 50 7.91 -9.66 15.98
C ASP A 50 9.22 -9.38 15.22
N LYS A 51 9.27 -8.30 14.42
CA LYS A 51 10.42 -7.86 13.62
C LYS A 51 10.89 -8.84 12.57
N LYS A 52 10.09 -9.87 12.25
CA LYS A 52 10.39 -10.78 11.16
C LYS A 52 10.24 -10.10 9.80
N GLU A 53 11.10 -10.49 8.88
CA GLU A 53 11.06 -10.03 7.49
C GLU A 53 10.18 -10.97 6.66
N ILE A 54 9.34 -10.39 5.82
CA ILE A 54 8.51 -11.08 4.85
C ILE A 54 8.93 -10.58 3.48
N ILE A 55 9.42 -11.48 2.63
CA ILE A 55 9.83 -11.14 1.27
C ILE A 55 8.59 -10.86 0.43
N LEU A 56 8.65 -9.77 -0.33
CA LEU A 56 7.59 -9.32 -1.23
C LEU A 56 8.01 -9.50 -2.68
N THR A 57 7.06 -9.92 -3.50
CA THR A 57 7.14 -9.76 -4.94
C THR A 57 6.90 -8.29 -5.32
N GLN A 58 7.32 -7.92 -6.53
CA GLN A 58 7.03 -6.59 -7.09
C GLN A 58 5.52 -6.30 -7.15
N THR A 59 4.70 -7.32 -7.46
CA THR A 59 3.24 -7.20 -7.50
C THR A 59 2.66 -6.92 -6.11
N GLU A 60 3.12 -7.62 -5.08
CA GLU A 60 2.68 -7.37 -3.70
C GLU A 60 3.10 -5.98 -3.21
N LEU A 61 4.35 -5.57 -3.49
CA LEU A 61 4.81 -4.22 -3.17
C LEU A 61 3.93 -3.16 -3.85
N SER A 62 3.66 -3.30 -5.15
CA SER A 62 2.80 -2.40 -5.91
C SER A 62 1.39 -2.31 -5.31
N ALA A 63 0.80 -3.45 -4.94
CA ALA A 63 -0.52 -3.51 -4.33
C ALA A 63 -0.55 -2.84 -2.96
N LEU A 64 0.46 -3.08 -2.11
CA LEU A 64 0.58 -2.47 -0.78
C LEU A 64 0.75 -0.94 -0.87
N ILE A 65 1.57 -0.45 -1.80
CA ILE A 65 1.70 0.99 -2.05
C ILE A 65 0.37 1.59 -2.50
N THR A 66 -0.36 0.89 -3.37
CA THR A 66 -1.68 1.34 -3.87
C THR A 66 -2.72 1.43 -2.74
N ILE A 67 -2.79 0.41 -1.87
CA ILE A 67 -3.68 0.42 -0.69
C ILE A 67 -3.33 1.61 0.22
N ARG A 68 -2.05 1.81 0.49
CA ARG A 68 -1.58 2.92 1.34
C ARG A 68 -1.91 4.29 0.73
N LEU A 69 -1.72 4.45 -0.58
CA LEU A 69 -2.07 5.67 -1.27
C LEU A 69 -3.58 5.94 -1.14
N ALA A 70 -4.42 4.93 -1.39
CA ALA A 70 -5.87 5.07 -1.26
C ALA A 70 -6.29 5.49 0.15
N ASP A 71 -5.79 4.83 1.19
CA ASP A 71 -6.02 5.19 2.60
C ASP A 71 -5.58 6.63 2.90
N HIS A 72 -4.43 7.04 2.38
CA HIS A 72 -3.95 8.41 2.57
C HIS A 72 -4.83 9.45 1.85
N LEU A 73 -5.21 9.19 0.60
CA LEU A 73 -6.04 10.10 -0.19
C LEU A 73 -7.43 10.28 0.44
N GLU A 74 -7.99 9.24 1.06
CA GLU A 74 -9.25 9.31 1.80
C GLU A 74 -9.14 10.24 3.03
N GLN A 75 -7.97 10.29 3.66
CA GLN A 75 -7.72 11.10 4.85
C GLN A 75 -7.30 12.56 4.54
N LEU A 76 -6.91 12.87 3.30
CA LEU A 76 -6.43 14.20 2.89
C LEU A 76 -7.35 15.38 3.27
N PRO A 77 -8.71 15.29 3.15
CA PRO A 77 -9.58 16.39 3.54
C PRO A 77 -9.45 16.79 5.01
N TYR A 78 -9.06 15.84 5.86
CA TYR A 78 -8.96 16.00 7.32
C TYR A 78 -7.53 16.21 7.80
N ASN A 79 -6.54 15.78 7.02
CA ASN A 79 -5.14 15.80 7.40
C ASN A 79 -4.30 16.34 6.23
N ARG A 80 -4.03 17.65 6.23
CA ARG A 80 -3.22 18.34 5.21
C ARG A 80 -1.72 18.10 5.38
N ASP A 81 -1.34 16.84 5.59
CA ASP A 81 0.06 16.45 5.72
C ASP A 81 0.68 16.19 4.35
N TYR A 82 1.28 17.24 3.79
CA TYR A 82 1.96 17.19 2.50
C TYR A 82 3.29 16.42 2.54
N ARG A 83 3.80 16.00 3.71
CA ARG A 83 5.07 15.24 3.82
C ARG A 83 4.98 13.87 3.15
N HIS A 84 3.78 13.35 2.96
CA HIS A 84 3.55 12.10 2.24
C HIS A 84 3.68 12.22 0.71
N GLN A 85 3.72 13.45 0.15
CA GLN A 85 3.89 13.63 -1.29
C GLN A 85 5.22 13.05 -1.81
N GLU A 86 6.33 13.33 -1.12
CA GLU A 86 7.65 12.87 -1.55
C GLU A 86 7.75 11.34 -1.57
N VAL A 87 7.09 10.69 -0.62
CA VAL A 87 7.00 9.23 -0.52
C VAL A 87 6.36 8.64 -1.79
N TYR A 88 5.22 9.21 -2.23
CA TYR A 88 4.52 8.70 -3.41
C TYR A 88 5.17 9.09 -4.75
N LEU A 89 5.93 10.20 -4.79
CA LEU A 89 6.77 10.52 -5.94
C LEU A 89 7.88 9.48 -6.13
N LYS A 90 8.56 9.08 -5.04
CA LYS A 90 9.54 8.00 -5.07
C LYS A 90 8.92 6.65 -5.42
N ALA A 91 7.68 6.42 -4.98
CA ALA A 91 6.97 5.18 -5.25
C ALA A 91 6.42 5.06 -6.69
N LYS A 92 6.54 6.09 -7.53
CA LYS A 92 6.04 6.11 -8.92
C LYS A 92 6.37 4.86 -9.73
N PRO A 93 7.61 4.30 -9.71
CA PRO A 93 7.94 3.10 -10.50
C PRO A 93 7.11 1.87 -10.14
N PHE A 94 6.48 1.87 -8.96
CA PHE A 94 5.71 0.75 -8.42
C PHE A 94 4.21 0.99 -8.46
N LEU A 95 3.75 2.20 -8.81
CA LEU A 95 2.33 2.53 -8.90
C LEU A 95 1.78 2.19 -10.28
N THR A 96 0.53 1.75 -10.31
CA THR A 96 -0.21 1.67 -11.58
C THR A 96 -0.43 3.07 -12.14
N GLN A 97 -0.59 3.18 -13.46
CA GLN A 97 -0.89 4.46 -14.12
C GLN A 97 -2.11 5.15 -13.51
N LYS A 98 -3.16 4.39 -13.21
CA LYS A 98 -4.37 4.89 -12.56
C LYS A 98 -4.05 5.44 -11.16
N ALA A 99 -3.38 4.66 -10.31
CA ALA A 99 -3.06 5.07 -8.95
C ALA A 99 -2.19 6.34 -8.92
N TYR A 100 -1.22 6.43 -9.83
CA TYR A 100 -0.39 7.64 -9.95
C TYR A 100 -1.18 8.86 -10.45
N ALA A 101 -2.13 8.67 -11.37
CA ALA A 101 -3.02 9.74 -11.80
C ALA A 101 -3.91 10.24 -10.66
N ASP A 102 -4.49 9.32 -9.87
CA ASP A 102 -5.29 9.66 -8.69
C ASP A 102 -4.48 10.48 -7.68
N PHE A 103 -3.21 10.11 -7.44
CA PHE A 103 -2.27 10.90 -6.64
C PHE A 103 -2.08 12.32 -7.19
N LEU A 104 -1.77 12.48 -8.49
CA LEU A 104 -1.54 13.79 -9.08
C LEU A 104 -2.76 14.71 -8.97
N MET A 105 -3.96 14.16 -9.24
CA MET A 105 -5.22 14.88 -9.13
C MET A 105 -5.46 15.37 -7.70
N ALA A 106 -5.28 14.50 -6.70
CA ALA A 106 -5.54 14.84 -5.30
C ALA A 106 -4.62 15.95 -4.75
N TYR A 107 -3.40 16.07 -5.28
CA TYR A 107 -2.45 17.11 -4.89
C TYR A 107 -2.37 18.30 -5.87
N GLY A 108 -3.27 18.38 -6.85
CA GLY A 108 -3.32 19.49 -7.80
C GLY A 108 -2.11 19.59 -8.73
N ARG A 109 -1.39 18.48 -8.96
CA ARG A 109 -0.28 18.42 -9.92
C ARG A 109 -0.84 18.14 -11.32
N LYS A 110 -0.37 18.89 -12.32
CA LYS A 110 -0.74 18.64 -13.73
C LYS A 110 -0.15 17.29 -14.17
N ILE A 111 -0.97 16.52 -14.90
CA ILE A 111 -0.63 15.24 -15.53
C ILE A 111 0.39 15.48 -16.65
#